data_AF-A0A847U422-F1
#
_entry.id   AF-A0A847U422-F1
#
_cell.length_a   1.000
_cell.length_b   1.000
_cell.length_c   1.000
_cell.angle_alpha   90.00
_cell.angle_beta   90.00
_cell.angle_gamma   90.00
#
_symmetry.space_group_name_H-M   'P 1'
#
loop_
_entity.id
_entity.type
_entity.pdbx_description
1 polymer ?
#
loop_
_entity_poly.entity_id
_entity_poly.type
_entity_poly.pdbx_seq_one_letter_code
_entity_poly.pdbx_strand_id
1 'polypeptide(L)'
;MILPSGLALPPLEYTVALLAGTLVVTALLYALEPPIDQRTVVALTPWMALGGALHAFHQPPIEAYRPVVAPLFGAPAVYLTTFVTLGVVWITLTLFSVRRGHSETISRNLGYIGIGLLTVLLVIAVVMALESGLLGLIWPTVAVVVATVVTAVTVLAVALWRTPVVVRMRYAAPTVVFAHMLDGVSTAVGADVIGITERTPIPARIMEFASTLPTASYLGKGWLFVFVKLLVAVAVVFLLDDYLEEEPVEASLLLALVTAVGIGPATNNIVLFLFSPV
;
A
#
# COMPACT_ATOMS: atom_id res chain seq x y z
N MET A 1 17.50 -8.14 22.43
CA MET A 1 16.32 -8.42 21.60
C MET A 1 16.60 -7.78 20.24
N ILE A 2 16.90 -8.58 19.22
CA ILE A 2 17.23 -8.07 17.89
C ILE A 2 15.89 -7.89 17.17
N LEU A 3 15.29 -6.71 17.30
CA LEU A 3 14.22 -6.32 16.38
C LEU A 3 14.84 -6.20 14.98
N PRO A 4 14.13 -6.59 13.90
CA PRO A 4 14.58 -6.33 12.54
C PRO A 4 14.97 -4.85 12.41
N SER A 5 16.08 -4.55 11.73
CA SER A 5 16.65 -3.20 11.59
C SER A 5 15.72 -2.16 10.92
N GLY A 6 14.50 -2.54 10.55
CA GLY A 6 13.45 -1.65 10.02
C GLY A 6 12.24 -1.44 10.94
N LEU A 7 12.13 -2.10 12.10
CA LEU A 7 11.03 -1.92 13.06
C LEU A 7 11.56 -1.31 14.34
N ALA A 8 11.78 0.00 14.30
CA ALA A 8 12.18 0.78 15.46
C ALA A 8 10.94 1.48 16.03
N LEU A 9 10.61 1.20 17.29
CA LEU A 9 9.60 1.99 17.98
C LEU A 9 10.09 3.44 18.09
N PRO A 10 9.25 4.43 17.76
CA PRO A 10 9.63 5.82 17.95
C PRO A 10 9.76 6.12 19.45
N PRO A 11 10.36 7.25 19.84
CA PRO A 11 10.46 7.64 21.24
C PRO A 11 9.09 7.57 21.94
N LEU A 12 9.10 7.32 23.25
CA LEU A 12 7.92 6.95 24.01
C LEU A 12 6.78 7.96 23.85
N GLU A 13 7.10 9.25 23.84
CA GLU A 13 6.15 10.34 23.66
C GLU A 13 5.40 10.27 22.32
N TYR A 14 6.08 9.93 21.22
CA TYR A 14 5.45 9.73 19.91
C TYR A 14 4.59 8.47 19.91
N THR A 15 5.09 7.38 20.51
CA THR A 15 4.34 6.12 20.62
C THR A 15 3.03 6.34 21.37
N VAL A 16 3.07 6.99 22.53
CA VAL A 16 1.88 7.28 23.34
C VAL A 16 0.92 8.18 22.58
N ALA A 17 1.41 9.25 21.95
CA ALA A 17 0.56 10.16 21.17
C ALA A 17 -0.12 9.45 19.98
N LEU A 18 0.62 8.61 19.25
CA LEU A 18 0.08 7.85 18.13
C LEU A 18 -0.95 6.82 18.58
N LEU A 19 -0.68 6.06 19.65
CA LEU A 19 -1.63 5.09 20.18
C LEU A 19 -2.90 5.76 20.70
N ALA A 20 -2.77 6.88 21.41
CA ALA A 20 -3.92 7.67 21.87
C ALA A 20 -4.74 8.20 20.68
N GLY A 21 -4.06 8.75 19.66
CA GLY A 21 -4.71 9.21 18.44
C GLY A 21 -5.45 8.09 17.71
N THR A 22 -4.82 6.93 17.54
CA THR A 22 -5.43 5.74 16.95
C THR A 22 -6.65 5.29 17.74
N LEU A 23 -6.55 5.21 19.08
CA LEU A 23 -7.67 4.81 19.93
C LEU A 23 -8.86 5.77 19.78
N VAL A 24 -8.61 7.07 19.85
CA VAL A 24 -9.66 8.10 19.70
C VAL A 24 -10.30 8.02 18.32
N VAL A 25 -9.50 7.96 17.26
CA VAL A 25 -10.01 7.86 15.89
C VAL A 25 -10.83 6.59 15.69
N THR A 26 -10.34 5.44 16.14
CA THR A 26 -11.07 4.17 16.03
C THR A 26 -12.38 4.22 16.82
N ALA A 27 -12.36 4.74 18.06
CA ALA A 27 -13.57 4.85 18.87
C ALA A 27 -14.62 5.77 18.22
N LEU A 28 -14.19 6.89 17.62
CA LEU A 28 -15.08 7.80 16.91
C LEU A 28 -15.61 7.19 15.61
N LEU A 29 -14.79 6.50 14.83
CA LEU A 29 -15.25 5.80 13.62
C LEU A 29 -16.23 4.68 13.97
N TYR A 30 -15.97 3.94 15.05
CA TYR A 30 -16.88 2.92 15.57
C TYR A 30 -18.21 3.53 16.00
N ALA A 31 -18.20 4.66 16.72
CA ALA A 31 -19.42 5.34 17.14
C ALA A 31 -20.19 6.02 15.99
N LEU A 32 -19.51 6.39 14.90
CA LEU A 32 -20.11 7.04 13.74
C LEU A 32 -20.63 6.06 12.68
N GLU A 33 -20.21 4.80 12.74
CA GLU A 33 -20.58 3.72 11.80
C GLU A 33 -20.60 4.18 10.32
N PRO A 34 -19.49 4.74 9.80
CA PRO A 34 -19.47 5.21 8.41
C PRO A 34 -19.73 4.02 7.46
N PRO A 35 -20.34 4.27 6.29
CA PRO A 35 -20.58 3.22 5.32
C PRO A 35 -19.25 2.63 4.84
N ILE A 36 -19.12 1.31 4.93
CA ILE A 36 -17.94 0.57 4.49
C ILE A 36 -18.40 -0.44 3.44
N ASP A 37 -17.85 -0.30 2.24
CA ASP A 37 -18.08 -1.19 1.11
C ASP A 37 -16.79 -1.34 0.27
N GLN A 38 -16.89 -2.02 -0.86
CA GLN A 38 -15.74 -2.16 -1.77
C GLN A 38 -15.24 -0.82 -2.33
N ARG A 39 -16.08 0.21 -2.43
CA ARG A 39 -15.64 1.54 -2.87
C ARG A 39 -14.78 2.19 -1.80
N THR A 40 -15.07 1.92 -0.52
CA THR A 40 -14.19 2.29 0.58
C THR A 40 -12.82 1.65 0.43
N VAL A 41 -12.72 0.36 0.07
CA VAL A 41 -11.41 -0.29 -0.23
C VAL A 41 -10.61 0.50 -1.27
N VAL A 42 -11.24 0.85 -2.40
CA VAL A 42 -10.61 1.67 -3.45
C VAL A 42 -10.24 3.07 -2.96
N ALA A 43 -11.12 3.70 -2.17
CA ALA A 43 -10.92 5.03 -1.64
C ALA A 43 -9.75 5.12 -0.64
N LEU A 44 -9.45 4.02 0.05
CA LEU A 44 -8.34 3.94 0.99
C LEU A 44 -6.98 3.67 0.31
N THR A 45 -6.96 3.09 -0.90
CA THR A 45 -5.75 2.85 -1.70
C THR A 45 -4.81 4.06 -1.80
N PRO A 46 -5.25 5.28 -2.17
CA PRO A 46 -4.36 6.44 -2.24
C PRO A 46 -3.80 6.86 -0.88
N TRP A 47 -4.50 6.58 0.23
CA TRP A 47 -3.99 6.82 1.58
C TRP A 47 -2.92 5.80 1.99
N MET A 48 -3.09 4.53 1.62
CA MET A 48 -2.07 3.51 1.81
C MET A 48 -0.80 3.86 1.03
N ALA A 49 -0.97 4.35 -0.20
CA ALA A 49 0.14 4.81 -1.04
C ALA A 49 0.81 6.05 -0.43
N LEU A 50 0.02 7.00 0.08
CA LEU A 50 0.52 8.17 0.80
C LEU A 50 1.41 7.75 1.98
N GLY A 51 0.98 6.78 2.78
CA GLY A 51 1.80 6.23 3.88
C GLY A 51 3.12 5.62 3.39
N GLY A 52 3.10 4.84 2.30
CA GLY A 52 4.31 4.29 1.69
C GLY A 52 5.28 5.37 1.17
N ALA A 53 4.75 6.40 0.51
CA ALA A 53 5.52 7.53 0.02
C ALA A 53 6.12 8.37 1.16
N LEU A 54 5.33 8.65 2.22
CA LEU A 54 5.83 9.32 3.42
C LEU A 54 6.95 8.50 4.09
N HIS A 55 6.82 7.17 4.12
CA HIS A 55 7.90 6.32 4.63
C HIS A 55 9.17 6.40 3.78
N ALA A 56 9.06 6.49 2.45
CA ALA A 56 10.22 6.64 1.58
C ALA A 56 10.98 7.94 1.85
N PHE A 57 10.28 9.03 2.14
CA PHE A 57 10.88 10.32 2.51
C PHE A 57 11.68 10.27 3.81
N HIS A 58 11.42 9.27 4.67
CA HIS A 58 12.17 9.06 5.91
C HIS A 58 13.49 8.32 5.70
N GLN A 59 13.68 7.68 4.54
CA GLN A 59 14.80 6.76 4.30
C GLN A 59 15.85 7.40 3.39
N PRO A 60 17.12 6.96 3.47
CA PRO A 60 18.11 7.25 2.45
C PRO A 60 17.63 6.76 1.07
N PRO A 61 17.89 7.52 -0.02
CA PRO A 61 18.71 8.73 -0.08
C PRO A 61 17.96 10.05 0.16
N ILE A 62 16.66 10.01 0.52
CA ILE A 62 15.79 11.19 0.54
C ILE A 62 15.91 11.98 1.85
N GLU A 63 15.73 11.31 3.00
CA GLU A 63 15.84 11.88 4.37
C GLU A 63 15.24 13.31 4.52
N ALA A 64 14.03 13.53 4.01
CA ALA A 64 13.43 14.86 3.87
C ALA A 64 12.94 15.48 5.21
N TYR A 65 12.84 14.69 6.27
CA TYR A 65 12.21 15.11 7.51
C TYR A 65 13.19 15.76 8.49
N ARG A 66 12.73 16.83 9.16
CA ARG A 66 13.45 17.37 10.31
C ARG A 66 13.49 16.33 11.44
N PRO A 67 14.54 16.30 12.28
CA PRO A 67 14.69 15.30 13.34
C PRO A 67 13.50 15.18 14.30
N VAL A 68 12.78 16.28 14.54
CA VAL A 68 11.61 16.30 15.43
C VAL A 68 10.41 15.54 14.83
N VAL A 69 10.22 15.57 13.52
CA VAL A 69 9.06 14.90 12.88
C VAL A 69 9.41 13.57 12.25
N ALA A 70 10.70 13.31 12.00
CA ALA A 70 11.18 12.05 11.42
C ALA A 70 10.63 10.78 12.13
N PRO A 71 10.52 10.72 13.48
CA PRO A 71 10.00 9.52 14.16
C PRO A 71 8.56 9.15 13.78
N LEU A 72 7.74 10.10 13.30
CA LEU A 72 6.36 9.83 12.88
C LEU A 72 6.27 9.06 11.56
N PHE A 73 7.35 9.05 10.77
CA PHE A 73 7.39 8.50 9.41
C PHE A 73 8.30 7.26 9.30
N GLY A 74 8.91 6.82 10.39
CA GLY A 74 9.57 5.51 10.49
C GLY A 74 8.55 4.37 10.61
N ALA A 75 8.95 3.13 10.34
CA ALA A 75 8.09 1.96 10.55
C ALA A 75 8.25 1.41 11.99
N PRO A 76 7.15 1.09 12.70
CA PRO A 76 5.75 1.05 12.24
C PRO A 76 4.95 2.37 12.42
N ALA A 77 5.57 3.43 12.94
CA ALA A 77 4.89 4.69 13.28
C ALA A 77 4.10 5.30 12.11
N VAL A 78 4.63 5.23 10.88
CA VAL A 78 4.00 5.76 9.67
C VAL A 78 2.62 5.18 9.40
N TYR A 79 2.37 3.92 9.78
CA TYR A 79 1.06 3.29 9.64
C TYR A 79 0.04 3.96 10.56
N LEU A 80 0.43 4.25 11.81
CA LEU A 80 -0.42 4.93 12.77
C LEU A 80 -0.63 6.40 12.39
N THR A 81 0.43 7.09 11.98
CA THR A 81 0.36 8.49 11.50
C THR A 81 -0.61 8.61 10.32
N THR A 82 -0.50 7.71 9.35
CA THR A 82 -1.37 7.68 8.17
C THR A 82 -2.80 7.34 8.55
N PHE A 83 -3.00 6.34 9.42
CA PHE A 83 -4.33 5.95 9.92
C PHE A 83 -5.03 7.09 10.67
N VAL A 84 -4.31 7.78 11.57
CA VAL A 84 -4.87 8.91 12.32
C VAL A 84 -5.25 10.05 11.37
N THR A 85 -4.37 10.38 10.41
CA THR A 85 -4.63 11.43 9.42
C THR A 85 -5.86 11.10 8.56
N LEU A 86 -5.88 9.89 7.99
CA LEU A 86 -7.01 9.35 7.24
C LEU A 86 -8.30 9.40 8.07
N GLY A 87 -8.25 8.90 9.31
CA GLY A 87 -9.41 8.76 10.17
C GLY A 87 -9.98 10.10 10.62
N VAL A 88 -9.15 11.11 10.86
CA VAL A 88 -9.61 12.49 11.11
C VAL A 88 -10.37 13.04 9.90
N VAL A 89 -9.85 12.83 8.69
CA VAL A 89 -10.54 13.25 7.45
C VAL A 89 -11.85 12.47 7.27
N TRP A 90 -11.84 11.17 7.52
CA TRP A 90 -13.02 10.32 7.42
C TRP A 90 -14.10 10.75 8.43
N ILE A 91 -13.76 10.92 9.70
CA ILE A 91 -14.66 11.45 10.75
C ILE A 91 -15.26 12.79 10.31
N THR A 92 -14.42 13.69 9.81
CA THR A 92 -14.85 15.01 9.34
C THR A 92 -15.89 14.88 8.22
N LEU A 93 -15.60 14.08 7.20
CA LEU A 93 -16.53 13.82 6.09
C LEU A 93 -17.85 13.19 6.57
N THR A 94 -17.78 12.24 7.51
CA THR A 94 -18.97 11.59 8.07
C THR A 94 -19.84 12.60 8.81
N LEU A 95 -19.26 13.44 9.67
CA LEU A 95 -19.98 14.49 10.40
C LEU A 95 -20.65 15.52 9.47
N PHE A 96 -19.99 15.90 8.37
CA PHE A 96 -20.59 16.79 7.37
C PHE A 96 -21.67 16.11 6.53
N SER A 97 -21.53 14.82 6.26
CA SER A 97 -22.47 14.05 5.45
C SER A 97 -23.81 13.84 6.18
N VAL A 98 -23.79 13.57 7.49
CA VAL A 98 -25.00 13.48 8.33
C VAL A 98 -25.85 14.75 8.22
N ARG A 99 -25.23 15.93 8.12
CA ARG A 99 -25.94 17.21 7.98
C ARG A 99 -26.60 17.41 6.62
N ARG A 100 -26.12 16.73 5.57
CA ARG A 100 -26.54 16.95 4.18
C ARG A 100 -27.29 15.76 3.58
N GLY A 101 -27.32 14.59 4.22
CA GLY A 101 -27.98 13.39 3.71
C GLY A 101 -27.27 12.72 2.52
N HIS A 102 -25.95 12.88 2.38
CA HIS A 102 -25.18 12.41 1.20
C HIS A 102 -24.12 11.36 1.57
N SER A 103 -24.50 10.32 2.33
CA SER A 103 -23.59 9.26 2.81
C SER A 103 -22.86 8.53 1.67
N GLU A 104 -23.51 8.39 0.51
CA GLU A 104 -22.95 7.74 -0.69
C GLU A 104 -21.69 8.43 -1.25
N THR A 105 -21.45 9.70 -0.87
CA THR A 105 -20.30 10.47 -1.36
C THR A 105 -19.05 10.36 -0.49
N ILE A 106 -19.15 9.75 0.70
CA ILE A 106 -18.06 9.70 1.68
C ILE A 106 -16.83 9.00 1.09
N SER A 107 -16.96 7.76 0.61
CA SER A 107 -15.83 7.01 0.05
C SER A 107 -15.22 7.73 -1.16
N ARG A 108 -16.06 8.32 -2.02
CA ARG A 108 -15.57 9.10 -3.18
C ARG A 108 -14.75 10.31 -2.75
N ASN A 109 -15.24 11.12 -1.82
CA ASN A 109 -14.54 12.31 -1.34
C ASN A 109 -13.27 11.94 -0.57
N LEU A 110 -13.31 10.86 0.22
CA LEU A 110 -12.15 10.31 0.92
C LEU A 110 -11.06 9.91 -0.07
N GLY A 111 -11.44 9.22 -1.16
CA GLY A 111 -10.53 8.86 -2.24
C GLY A 111 -9.95 10.08 -2.95
N TYR A 112 -10.76 11.10 -3.28
CA TYR A 112 -10.26 12.32 -3.92
C TYR A 112 -9.29 13.11 -3.05
N ILE A 113 -9.54 13.23 -1.75
CA ILE A 113 -8.59 13.87 -0.82
C ILE A 113 -7.28 13.07 -0.78
N GLY A 114 -7.36 11.74 -0.66
CA GLY A 114 -6.18 10.87 -0.70
C GLY A 114 -5.37 11.04 -1.98
N ILE A 115 -6.03 11.05 -3.14
CA ILE A 115 -5.38 11.26 -4.46
C ILE A 115 -4.73 12.64 -4.53
N GLY A 116 -5.41 13.69 -4.03
CA GLY A 116 -4.86 15.04 -4.00
C GLY A 116 -3.58 15.12 -3.18
N LEU A 117 -3.61 14.59 -1.95
CA LEU A 117 -2.45 14.55 -1.06
C LEU A 117 -1.30 13.71 -1.64
N LEU A 118 -1.61 12.52 -2.17
CA LEU A 118 -0.63 11.66 -2.81
C LEU A 118 0.01 12.34 -4.02
N THR A 119 -0.78 12.96 -4.89
CA THR A 119 -0.27 13.68 -6.07
C THR A 119 0.70 14.79 -5.66
N VAL A 120 0.35 15.59 -4.66
CA VAL A 120 1.24 16.64 -4.14
C VAL A 120 2.57 16.03 -3.66
N LEU A 121 2.52 14.95 -2.87
CA LEU A 121 3.72 14.31 -2.37
C LEU A 121 4.59 13.69 -3.47
N LEU A 122 3.97 13.05 -4.48
CA LEU A 122 4.69 12.50 -5.63
C LEU A 122 5.33 13.59 -6.50
N VAL A 123 4.66 14.73 -6.69
CA VAL A 123 5.24 15.89 -7.38
C VAL A 123 6.47 16.41 -6.62
N ILE A 124 6.38 16.52 -5.28
CA ILE A 124 7.54 16.88 -4.46
C ILE A 124 8.67 15.86 -4.64
N ALA A 125 8.37 14.56 -4.64
CA ALA A 125 9.38 13.52 -4.83
C ALA A 125 10.11 13.65 -6.18
N VAL A 126 9.36 13.89 -7.26
CA VAL A 126 9.92 14.09 -8.61
C VAL A 126 10.78 15.36 -8.66
N VAL A 127 10.33 16.47 -8.08
CA VAL A 127 11.11 17.73 -8.02
C VAL A 127 12.42 17.51 -7.25
N MET A 128 12.37 16.86 -6.09
CA MET A 128 13.57 16.54 -5.31
C MET A 128 14.54 15.64 -6.07
N ALA A 129 14.03 14.60 -6.75
CA ALA A 129 14.86 13.68 -7.54
C ALA A 129 15.49 14.37 -8.77
N LEU A 130 14.77 15.31 -9.39
CA LEU A 130 15.30 16.17 -10.44
C LEU A 130 16.44 17.06 -9.94
N GLU A 131 16.25 17.72 -8.80
CA GLU A 131 17.24 18.61 -8.18
C GLU A 131 18.48 17.84 -7.71
N SER A 132 18.33 16.60 -7.26
CA SER A 132 19.46 15.75 -6.86
C SER A 132 20.24 15.17 -8.04
N GLY A 133 19.73 15.31 -9.27
CA GLY A 133 20.33 14.71 -10.47
C GLY A 133 20.21 13.18 -10.52
N LEU A 134 19.32 12.58 -9.72
CA LEU A 134 19.16 11.13 -9.59
C LEU A 134 17.85 10.62 -10.20
N LEU A 135 17.13 11.46 -10.98
CA LEU A 135 15.81 11.11 -11.47
C LEU A 135 15.81 9.84 -12.35
N GLY A 136 15.31 8.74 -11.78
CA GLY A 136 15.09 7.47 -12.47
C GLY A 136 13.61 7.21 -12.73
N LEU A 137 13.15 7.36 -13.98
CA LEU A 137 11.73 7.15 -14.33
C LEU A 137 11.42 5.77 -14.91
N ILE A 138 12.42 5.06 -15.43
CA ILE A 138 12.22 3.81 -16.18
C ILE A 138 11.66 2.72 -15.27
N TRP A 139 12.36 2.39 -14.18
CA TRP A 139 11.98 1.29 -13.29
C TRP A 139 10.68 1.51 -12.52
N PRO A 140 10.37 2.71 -11.99
CA PRO A 140 9.04 2.99 -11.45
C PRO A 140 7.93 2.75 -12.49
N THR A 141 8.14 3.22 -13.73
CA THR A 141 7.16 3.08 -14.82
C THR A 141 6.98 1.63 -15.22
N VAL A 142 8.07 0.88 -15.39
CA VAL A 142 8.04 -0.56 -15.71
C VAL A 142 7.30 -1.33 -14.63
N ALA A 143 7.57 -1.05 -13.34
CA ALA A 143 6.91 -1.74 -12.25
C ALA A 143 5.39 -1.51 -12.26
N VAL A 144 4.94 -0.26 -12.45
CA VAL A 144 3.51 0.07 -12.56
C VAL A 144 2.88 -0.60 -13.77
N VAL A 145 3.50 -0.48 -14.96
CA VAL A 145 2.94 -1.05 -16.21
C VAL A 145 2.82 -2.56 -16.11
N VAL A 146 3.87 -3.26 -15.67
CA VAL A 146 3.86 -4.72 -15.52
C VAL A 146 2.81 -5.14 -14.49
N ALA A 147 2.73 -4.46 -13.34
CA ALA A 147 1.72 -4.75 -12.33
C ALA A 147 0.29 -4.56 -12.86
N THR A 148 0.03 -3.49 -13.61
CA THR A 148 -1.27 -3.24 -14.25
C THR A 148 -1.61 -4.32 -15.28
N VAL A 149 -0.66 -4.70 -16.14
CA VAL A 149 -0.88 -5.73 -17.17
C VAL A 149 -1.16 -7.08 -16.51
N VAL A 150 -0.34 -7.51 -15.55
CA VAL A 150 -0.55 -8.78 -14.86
C VAL A 150 -1.90 -8.78 -14.12
N THR A 151 -2.24 -7.67 -13.45
CA THR A 151 -3.56 -7.53 -12.80
C THR A 151 -4.70 -7.68 -13.79
N ALA A 152 -4.65 -6.98 -14.92
CA ALA A 152 -5.69 -7.05 -15.93
C ALA A 152 -5.85 -8.48 -16.47
N VAL A 153 -4.73 -9.15 -16.78
CA VAL A 153 -4.72 -10.55 -17.23
C VAL A 153 -5.28 -11.49 -16.16
N THR A 154 -4.86 -11.34 -14.90
CA THR A 154 -5.34 -12.17 -13.79
C THR A 154 -6.83 -11.99 -13.55
N VAL A 155 -7.31 -10.75 -13.46
CA VAL A 155 -8.73 -10.47 -13.25
C VAL A 155 -9.56 -10.98 -14.42
N LEU A 156 -9.07 -10.83 -15.66
CA LEU A 156 -9.73 -11.39 -16.84
C LEU A 156 -9.76 -12.93 -16.78
N ALA A 157 -8.65 -13.59 -16.45
CA ALA A 157 -8.59 -15.04 -16.34
C ALA A 157 -9.55 -15.56 -15.26
N VAL A 158 -9.61 -14.91 -14.10
CA VAL A 158 -10.57 -15.24 -13.03
C VAL A 158 -12.01 -14.99 -13.50
N ALA A 159 -12.29 -13.88 -14.21
CA ALA A 159 -13.62 -13.58 -14.74
C ALA A 159 -14.09 -14.61 -15.77
N LEU A 160 -13.18 -15.11 -16.61
CA LEU A 160 -13.46 -16.15 -17.61
C LEU A 160 -13.66 -17.53 -16.97
N TRP A 161 -12.96 -17.82 -15.88
CA TRP A 161 -13.06 -19.12 -15.21
C TRP A 161 -14.21 -19.19 -14.21
N ARG A 162 -14.44 -18.11 -13.46
CA ARG A 162 -15.38 -17.99 -12.34
C ARG A 162 -16.00 -16.60 -12.28
N THR A 163 -16.82 -16.27 -13.27
CA THR A 163 -17.50 -14.98 -13.41
C THR A 163 -18.17 -14.45 -12.13
N PRO A 164 -18.88 -15.27 -11.31
CA PRO A 164 -19.52 -14.78 -10.09
C PRO A 164 -18.56 -14.10 -9.10
N VAL A 165 -17.32 -14.60 -8.98
CA VAL A 165 -16.30 -14.07 -8.08
C VAL A 165 -15.99 -12.60 -8.42
N VAL A 166 -15.73 -12.32 -9.70
CA VAL A 166 -15.36 -10.97 -10.18
C VAL A 166 -16.56 -10.02 -10.16
N VAL A 167 -17.77 -10.53 -10.43
CA VAL A 167 -19.00 -9.73 -10.33
C VAL A 167 -19.25 -9.30 -8.89
N ARG A 168 -19.10 -10.21 -7.92
CA ARG A 168 -19.22 -9.89 -6.50
C ARG A 168 -18.11 -8.95 -6.06
N MET A 169 -16.86 -9.23 -6.37
CA MET A 169 -15.70 -8.42 -6.01
C MET A 169 -15.34 -7.32 -7.02
N ARG A 170 -16.33 -6.70 -7.68
CA ARG A 170 -16.13 -5.79 -8.82
C ARG A 170 -15.04 -4.74 -8.66
N TYR A 171 -14.84 -4.20 -7.45
CA TYR A 171 -13.84 -3.19 -7.17
C TYR A 171 -12.71 -3.71 -6.28
N ALA A 172 -13.01 -4.62 -5.36
CA ALA A 172 -12.02 -5.13 -4.42
C ALA A 172 -11.00 -6.06 -5.10
N ALA A 173 -11.43 -6.98 -5.97
CA ALA A 173 -10.53 -7.92 -6.64
C ALA A 173 -9.43 -7.23 -7.47
N PRO A 174 -9.73 -6.32 -8.41
CA PRO A 174 -8.67 -5.63 -9.15
C PRO A 174 -7.78 -4.80 -8.24
N THR A 175 -8.30 -4.22 -7.16
CA THR A 175 -7.54 -3.42 -6.20
C THR A 175 -6.53 -4.26 -5.42
N VAL A 176 -6.97 -5.40 -4.87
CA VAL A 176 -6.11 -6.33 -4.12
C VAL A 176 -5.06 -6.94 -5.04
N VAL A 177 -5.44 -7.40 -6.23
CA VAL A 177 -4.48 -7.97 -7.18
C VAL A 177 -3.46 -6.92 -7.61
N PHE A 178 -3.89 -5.71 -7.95
CA PHE A 178 -2.96 -4.62 -8.29
C PHE A 178 -2.00 -4.29 -7.15
N ALA A 179 -2.50 -4.18 -5.91
CA ALA A 179 -1.69 -3.89 -4.74
C ALA A 179 -0.54 -4.89 -4.57
N HIS A 180 -0.86 -6.18 -4.63
CA HIS A 180 0.11 -7.24 -4.45
C HIS A 180 1.04 -7.41 -5.65
N MET A 181 0.54 -7.17 -6.88
CA MET A 181 1.38 -7.20 -8.06
C MET A 181 2.35 -6.04 -8.12
N LEU A 182 1.93 -4.83 -7.75
CA LEU A 182 2.82 -3.68 -7.69
C LEU A 182 3.92 -3.88 -6.64
N ASP A 183 3.58 -4.46 -5.49
CA ASP A 183 4.55 -4.82 -4.47
C ASP A 183 5.54 -5.89 -4.94
N GLY A 184 5.03 -7.01 -5.45
CA GLY A 184 5.86 -8.11 -5.95
C GLY A 184 6.81 -7.66 -7.05
N VAL A 185 6.29 -6.93 -8.05
CA VAL A 185 7.07 -6.45 -9.20
C VAL A 185 8.08 -5.38 -8.77
N SER A 186 7.66 -4.39 -7.97
CA SER A 186 8.60 -3.35 -7.51
C SER A 186 9.71 -3.97 -6.66
N THR A 187 9.40 -4.90 -5.76
CA THR A 187 10.41 -5.60 -4.95
C THR A 187 11.38 -6.41 -5.81
N ALA A 188 10.88 -7.13 -6.84
CA ALA A 188 11.73 -7.85 -7.78
C ALA A 188 12.65 -6.91 -8.56
N VAL A 189 12.11 -5.81 -9.11
CA VAL A 189 12.90 -4.78 -9.81
C VAL A 189 13.96 -4.16 -8.90
N GLY A 190 13.57 -3.83 -7.66
CA GLY A 190 14.48 -3.29 -6.66
C GLY A 190 15.68 -4.22 -6.42
N ALA A 191 15.42 -5.53 -6.29
CA ALA A 191 16.44 -6.48 -5.92
C ALA A 191 17.29 -7.04 -7.08
N ASP A 192 16.69 -7.19 -8.26
CA ASP A 192 17.34 -7.79 -9.43
C ASP A 192 18.00 -6.74 -10.33
N VAL A 193 17.50 -5.50 -10.32
CA VAL A 193 18.01 -4.45 -11.22
C VAL A 193 18.68 -3.31 -10.47
N ILE A 194 18.02 -2.75 -9.45
CA ILE A 194 18.54 -1.59 -8.72
C ILE A 194 19.58 -2.02 -7.65
N GLY A 195 19.57 -3.29 -7.25
CA GLY A 195 20.49 -3.85 -6.26
C GLY A 195 20.09 -3.55 -4.80
N ILE A 196 18.83 -3.17 -4.56
CA ILE A 196 18.29 -2.98 -3.22
C ILE A 196 18.13 -4.34 -2.55
N THR A 197 18.71 -4.49 -1.37
CA THR A 197 18.55 -5.71 -0.57
C THR A 197 17.24 -5.65 0.20
N GLU A 198 16.41 -6.69 0.03
CA GLU A 198 15.17 -6.86 0.78
C GLU A 198 15.47 -7.11 2.26
N ARG A 199 14.89 -6.29 3.14
CA ARG A 199 15.16 -6.29 4.59
C ARG A 199 14.07 -7.05 5.36
N THR A 200 12.94 -7.31 4.74
CA THR A 200 11.80 -7.97 5.35
C THR A 200 12.05 -9.49 5.41
N PRO A 201 11.98 -10.13 6.59
CA PRO A 201 12.47 -11.50 6.77
C PRO A 201 11.80 -12.57 5.89
N ILE A 202 10.53 -12.41 5.54
CA ILE A 202 9.80 -13.38 4.71
C ILE A 202 10.12 -13.18 3.22
N PRO A 203 9.91 -11.98 2.63
CA PRO A 203 10.35 -11.69 1.27
C PRO A 203 11.83 -12.06 1.03
N ALA A 204 12.74 -11.70 1.94
CA ALA A 204 14.17 -11.99 1.81
C ALA A 204 14.45 -13.51 1.71
N ARG A 205 13.80 -14.34 2.54
CA ARG A 205 13.95 -15.80 2.48
C ARG A 205 13.40 -16.40 1.19
N ILE A 206 12.26 -15.90 0.70
CA ILE A 206 11.70 -16.35 -0.59
C ILE A 206 12.70 -16.09 -1.71
N MET A 207 13.30 -14.90 -1.73
CA MET A 207 14.27 -14.51 -2.76
C MET A 207 15.61 -15.24 -2.62
N GLU A 208 16.09 -15.46 -1.39
CA GLU A 208 17.27 -16.28 -1.13
C GLU A 208 17.07 -17.71 -1.63
N PHE A 209 15.92 -18.32 -1.34
CA PHE A 209 15.58 -19.64 -1.89
C PHE A 209 15.52 -19.60 -3.41
N ALA A 210 14.87 -18.60 -4.01
CA ALA A 210 14.80 -18.46 -5.46
C ALA A 210 16.18 -18.35 -6.13
N SER A 211 17.16 -17.75 -5.45
CA SER A 211 18.54 -17.64 -5.95
C SER A 211 19.28 -18.98 -6.03
N THR A 212 18.82 -20.01 -5.31
CA THR A 212 19.38 -21.37 -5.36
C THR A 212 18.83 -22.21 -6.52
N LEU A 213 17.77 -21.75 -7.17
CA LEU A 213 17.11 -22.49 -8.25
C LEU A 213 17.85 -22.29 -9.59
N PRO A 214 17.83 -23.28 -10.50
CA PRO A 214 18.43 -23.15 -11.83
C PRO A 214 17.84 -22.01 -12.69
N THR A 215 16.66 -21.51 -12.31
CA THR A 215 15.98 -20.39 -12.97
C THR A 215 16.57 -19.02 -12.64
N ALA A 216 17.38 -18.91 -11.58
CA ALA A 216 17.88 -17.62 -11.09
C ALA A 216 18.69 -16.84 -12.13
N SER A 217 19.49 -17.54 -12.95
CA SER A 217 20.28 -16.93 -14.03
C SER A 217 19.45 -16.35 -15.17
N TYR A 218 18.19 -16.77 -15.31
CA TYR A 218 17.30 -16.35 -16.39
C TYR A 218 16.22 -15.38 -15.92
N LEU A 219 15.71 -15.57 -14.70
CA LEU A 219 14.54 -14.84 -14.16
C LEU A 219 14.88 -13.91 -12.99
N GLY A 220 16.12 -13.91 -12.50
CA GLY A 220 16.52 -13.20 -11.28
C GLY A 220 16.12 -13.94 -10.01
N LYS A 221 16.25 -13.31 -8.84
CA LYS A 221 15.79 -13.87 -7.54
C LYS A 221 14.42 -13.35 -7.13
N GLY A 222 13.88 -12.32 -7.79
CA GLY A 222 12.59 -11.71 -7.47
C GLY A 222 11.36 -12.45 -8.03
N TRP A 223 11.51 -13.25 -9.09
CA TRP A 223 10.36 -13.87 -9.78
C TRP A 223 9.47 -14.71 -8.86
N LEU A 224 10.06 -15.46 -7.92
CA LEU A 224 9.30 -16.31 -7.00
C LEU A 224 8.47 -15.46 -6.03
N PHE A 225 8.98 -14.31 -5.61
CA PHE A 225 8.23 -13.39 -4.77
C PHE A 225 7.02 -12.79 -5.51
N VAL A 226 7.19 -12.41 -6.79
CA VAL A 226 6.09 -11.97 -7.66
C VAL A 226 5.02 -13.06 -7.75
N PHE A 227 5.43 -14.30 -7.99
CA PHE A 227 4.51 -15.45 -8.08
C PHE A 227 3.76 -15.70 -6.77
N VAL A 228 4.44 -15.66 -5.63
CA VAL A 228 3.82 -15.81 -4.30
C VAL A 228 2.81 -14.69 -4.05
N LYS A 229 3.13 -13.44 -4.38
CA LYS A 229 2.21 -12.30 -4.24
C LYS A 229 0.96 -12.47 -5.09
N LEU A 230 1.11 -12.92 -6.35
CA LEU A 230 -0.03 -13.22 -7.22
C LEU A 230 -0.91 -14.33 -6.62
N LEU A 231 -0.30 -15.41 -6.15
CA LEU A 231 -1.02 -16.54 -5.54
C LEU A 231 -1.80 -16.09 -4.30
N VAL A 232 -1.17 -15.29 -3.42
CA VAL A 232 -1.82 -14.72 -2.23
C VAL A 232 -2.99 -13.84 -2.63
N ALA A 233 -2.81 -12.95 -3.61
CA ALA A 233 -3.88 -12.05 -4.05
C ALA A 233 -5.08 -12.81 -4.62
N VAL A 234 -4.82 -13.80 -5.48
CA VAL A 234 -5.88 -14.68 -6.02
C VAL A 234 -6.55 -15.46 -4.90
N ALA A 235 -5.78 -16.05 -3.97
CA ALA A 235 -6.34 -16.78 -2.84
C ALA A 235 -7.24 -15.89 -1.98
N VAL A 236 -6.83 -14.65 -1.66
CA VAL A 236 -7.69 -13.71 -0.92
C VAL A 236 -8.98 -13.41 -1.67
N VAL A 237 -8.91 -13.20 -2.98
CA VAL A 237 -10.10 -12.95 -3.80
C VAL A 237 -11.07 -14.13 -3.77
N PHE A 238 -10.57 -15.37 -3.80
CA PHE A 238 -11.44 -16.56 -3.71
C PHE A 238 -11.92 -16.89 -2.30
N LEU A 239 -11.16 -16.56 -1.27
CA LEU A 239 -11.51 -16.86 0.12
C LEU A 239 -12.51 -15.87 0.69
N LEU A 240 -12.48 -14.62 0.23
CA LEU A 240 -13.32 -13.55 0.77
C LEU A 240 -14.54 -13.22 -0.10
N ASP A 241 -14.80 -13.93 -1.22
CA ASP A 241 -15.89 -13.51 -2.12
C ASP A 241 -17.26 -13.85 -1.56
N ASP A 242 -17.42 -15.06 -1.03
CA ASP A 242 -18.62 -15.48 -0.33
C ASP A 242 -18.73 -14.71 1.01
N TYR A 243 -17.62 -14.49 1.72
CA TYR A 243 -17.62 -13.67 2.95
C TYR A 243 -18.02 -12.21 2.70
N LEU A 244 -17.74 -11.66 1.51
CA LEU A 244 -18.18 -10.31 1.13
C LEU A 244 -19.70 -10.24 0.90
N GLU A 245 -20.34 -11.36 0.58
CA GLU A 245 -21.79 -11.48 0.46
C GLU A 245 -22.45 -11.68 1.84
N GLU A 246 -21.82 -12.47 2.71
CA GLU A 246 -22.29 -12.76 4.07
C GLU A 246 -22.10 -11.57 5.04
N GLU A 247 -20.87 -11.03 5.12
CA GLU A 247 -20.47 -9.99 6.06
C GLU A 247 -19.71 -8.84 5.34
N PRO A 248 -20.43 -8.00 4.58
CA PRO A 248 -19.82 -7.06 3.62
C PRO A 248 -18.88 -6.03 4.26
N VAL A 249 -19.19 -5.57 5.47
CA VAL A 249 -18.38 -4.58 6.20
C VAL A 249 -17.07 -5.20 6.66
N GLU A 250 -17.13 -6.35 7.32
CA GLU A 250 -15.95 -7.05 7.84
C GLU A 250 -15.04 -7.49 6.69
N ALA A 251 -15.60 -8.10 5.65
CA ALA A 251 -14.87 -8.48 4.44
C ALA A 251 -14.20 -7.28 3.77
N SER A 252 -14.89 -6.14 3.65
CA SER A 252 -14.30 -4.92 3.07
C SER A 252 -13.15 -4.36 3.91
N LEU A 253 -13.23 -4.43 5.25
CA LEU A 253 -12.13 -4.04 6.14
C LEU A 253 -10.92 -4.98 5.99
N LEU A 254 -11.15 -6.30 5.90
CA LEU A 254 -10.09 -7.27 5.63
C LEU A 254 -9.44 -7.04 4.26
N LEU A 255 -10.24 -6.80 3.22
CA LEU A 255 -9.75 -6.48 1.88
C LEU A 255 -8.94 -5.18 1.86
N ALA A 256 -9.35 -4.15 2.62
CA ALA A 256 -8.58 -2.93 2.79
C ALA A 256 -7.24 -3.20 3.50
N LEU A 257 -7.24 -4.01 4.56
CA LEU A 257 -6.00 -4.40 5.26
C LEU A 257 -5.04 -5.13 4.31
N VAL A 258 -5.53 -6.13 3.57
CA VAL A 258 -4.73 -6.87 2.58
C VAL A 258 -4.19 -5.92 1.51
N THR A 259 -5.03 -5.03 0.98
CA THR A 259 -4.61 -3.99 0.02
C THR A 259 -3.46 -3.13 0.57
N ALA A 260 -3.53 -2.74 1.85
CA ALA A 260 -2.49 -1.92 2.48
C ALA A 260 -1.13 -2.62 2.54
N VAL A 261 -1.13 -3.94 2.78
CA VAL A 261 0.09 -4.77 2.82
C VAL A 261 0.79 -4.84 1.45
N GLY A 262 0.07 -4.63 0.35
CA GLY A 262 0.65 -4.47 -0.98
C GLY A 262 1.03 -3.03 -1.30
N ILE A 263 0.06 -2.11 -1.26
CA ILE A 263 0.25 -0.72 -1.73
C ILE A 263 1.30 0.05 -0.95
N GLY A 264 1.38 -0.14 0.38
CA GLY A 264 2.32 0.59 1.23
C GLY A 264 3.77 0.33 0.82
N PRO A 265 4.27 -0.92 0.89
CA PRO A 265 5.62 -1.29 0.45
C PRO A 265 5.87 -0.97 -1.03
N ALA A 266 4.87 -1.22 -1.90
CA ALA A 266 4.99 -0.92 -3.32
C ALA A 266 5.27 0.56 -3.59
N THR A 267 4.52 1.46 -2.93
CA THR A 267 4.69 2.90 -3.12
C THR A 267 6.00 3.39 -2.51
N ASN A 268 6.42 2.81 -1.38
CA ASN A 268 7.74 3.08 -0.82
C ASN A 268 8.85 2.78 -1.83
N ASN A 269 8.84 1.59 -2.43
CA ASN A 269 9.79 1.20 -3.48
C ASN A 269 9.76 2.15 -4.68
N ILE A 270 8.57 2.43 -5.23
CA ILE A 270 8.39 3.31 -6.39
C ILE A 270 8.98 4.70 -6.15
N VAL A 271 8.77 5.29 -4.96
CA VAL A 271 9.33 6.60 -4.62
C VAL A 271 10.85 6.53 -4.49
N LEU A 272 11.40 5.49 -3.85
CA LEU A 272 12.85 5.32 -3.76
C LEU A 272 13.50 5.14 -5.14
N PHE A 273 12.84 4.47 -6.07
CA PHE A 273 13.35 4.25 -7.43
C PHE A 273 13.49 5.55 -8.23
N LEU A 274 12.73 6.59 -7.87
CA LEU A 274 12.92 7.93 -8.46
C LEU A 274 14.31 8.50 -8.17
N PHE A 275 15.00 8.03 -7.12
CA PHE A 275 16.32 8.49 -6.71
C PHE A 275 17.43 7.47 -7.03
N SER A 276 17.20 6.59 -8.01
CA SER A 276 18.21 5.68 -8.52
C SER A 276 18.81 6.26 -9.80
N PRO A 277 20.14 6.51 -9.86
CA PRO A 277 20.79 6.82 -11.13
C PRO A 277 20.62 5.61 -12.06
N VAL A 278 20.13 5.85 -13.27
CA VAL A 278 20.13 4.86 -14.36
C VAL A 278 21.51 4.84 -14.98
#